data_AF-A0A966MT58-F1
#
_entry.id   AF-A0A966MT58-F1
#
_cell.length_a   1.000
_cell.length_b   1.000
_cell.length_c   1.000
_cell.angle_alpha   90.00
_cell.angle_beta   90.00
_cell.angle_gamma   90.00
#
_symmetry.space_group_name_H-M   'P 1'
#
loop_
_entity.id
_entity.type
_entity.pdbx_description
1 polymer ?
#
loop_
_entity_poly.entity_id
_entity_poly.type
_entity_poly.pdbx_seq_one_letter_code
_entity_poly.pdbx_strand_id
1 'polypeptide(L)'
;MTPPKSHEHTDVKRLVLDAAIEIIAVDGPDALSMREVARRADISHQAPYHHFTDRAGILAAISEEGFRAFAAEFRATLSSSSSPLTDCLRTYVRFAMEHKGHFRVMFRSDICGVETHEPTRAA
;
A
#
# COMPACT_ATOMS: atom_id res chain seq x y z
N MET A 1 9.52 -31.95 -27.41
CA MET A 1 9.00 -31.99 -26.03
C MET A 1 9.31 -30.65 -25.40
N THR A 2 8.34 -29.72 -25.43
CA THR A 2 8.51 -28.36 -24.90
C THR A 2 8.01 -28.37 -23.46
N PRO A 3 8.79 -27.93 -22.45
CA PRO A 3 8.31 -27.90 -21.08
C PRO A 3 7.17 -26.88 -20.94
N PRO A 4 6.19 -27.13 -20.04
CA PRO A 4 5.10 -26.19 -19.82
C PRO A 4 5.64 -24.86 -19.28
N LYS A 5 5.15 -23.75 -19.85
CA LYS A 5 5.48 -22.41 -19.40
C LYS A 5 4.93 -22.19 -17.99
N SER A 6 5.81 -21.94 -17.03
CA SER A 6 5.49 -21.45 -15.70
C SER A 6 5.12 -19.96 -15.78
N HIS A 7 3.88 -19.68 -16.19
CA HIS A 7 3.26 -18.37 -16.07
C HIS A 7 2.37 -18.32 -14.82
N GLU A 8 2.46 -17.22 -14.08
CA GLU A 8 1.38 -16.64 -13.26
C GLU A 8 0.99 -17.38 -11.97
N HIS A 9 1.89 -17.42 -10.99
CA HIS A 9 1.44 -17.12 -9.63
C HIS A 9 1.44 -15.59 -9.50
N THR A 10 0.37 -14.96 -9.98
CA THR A 10 0.12 -13.56 -9.63
C THR A 10 0.07 -13.47 -8.12
N ASP A 11 0.95 -12.68 -7.51
CA ASP A 11 0.97 -12.50 -6.06
C ASP A 11 -0.35 -11.86 -5.64
N VAL A 12 -1.27 -12.69 -5.10
CA VAL A 12 -2.60 -12.26 -4.66
C VAL A 12 -2.48 -11.15 -3.64
N LYS A 13 -1.45 -11.16 -2.79
CA LYS A 13 -1.19 -10.08 -1.84
C LYS A 13 -0.96 -8.76 -2.57
N ARG A 14 -0.17 -8.78 -3.65
CA ARG A 14 0.11 -7.60 -4.48
C ARG A 14 -1.15 -7.09 -5.17
N LEU A 15 -1.93 -7.97 -5.80
CA LEU A 15 -3.21 -7.60 -6.42
C LEU A 15 -4.18 -6.92 -5.44
N VAL A 16 -4.27 -7.46 -4.23
CA VAL A 16 -5.11 -6.91 -3.16
C VAL A 16 -4.62 -5.52 -2.76
N LEU A 17 -3.31 -5.33 -2.59
CA LEU A 17 -2.74 -4.03 -2.24
C LEU A 17 -2.93 -3.00 -3.35
N ASP A 18 -2.66 -3.35 -4.61
CA ASP A 18 -2.76 -2.44 -5.74
C ASP A 18 -4.21 -1.98 -5.93
N ALA A 19 -5.18 -2.90 -5.90
CA ALA A 19 -6.60 -2.56 -5.97
C ALA A 19 -7.05 -1.70 -4.78
N ALA A 20 -6.59 -1.99 -3.57
CA ALA A 20 -6.89 -1.20 -2.39
C ALA A 20 -6.32 0.22 -2.49
N ILE A 21 -5.07 0.38 -2.94
CA ILE A 21 -4.42 1.69 -3.17
C ILE A 21 -5.24 2.52 -4.17
N GLU A 22 -5.73 1.90 -5.24
CA GLU A 22 -6.59 2.58 -6.23
C GLU A 22 -7.93 3.02 -5.65
N ILE A 23 -8.62 2.14 -4.91
CA ILE A 23 -9.89 2.48 -4.22
C ILE A 23 -9.66 3.67 -3.29
N ILE A 24 -8.60 3.63 -2.47
CA ILE A 24 -8.29 4.69 -1.53
C ILE A 24 -7.95 6.00 -2.26
N ALA A 25 -7.20 5.93 -3.36
CA ALA A 25 -6.83 7.09 -4.14
C ALA A 25 -8.05 7.83 -4.69
N VAL A 26 -9.02 7.10 -5.24
CA VAL A 26 -10.23 7.66 -5.88
C VAL A 26 -11.31 7.99 -4.85
N ASP A 27 -11.74 6.99 -4.09
CA ASP A 27 -12.96 7.01 -3.29
C ASP A 27 -12.67 7.29 -1.80
N GLY A 28 -11.43 7.11 -1.38
CA GLY A 28 -10.98 7.29 0.00
C GLY A 28 -11.01 6.01 0.84
N PRO A 29 -10.39 6.06 2.04
CA PRO A 29 -10.19 4.87 2.86
C PRO A 29 -11.50 4.24 3.32
N ASP A 30 -12.56 5.03 3.52
CA ASP A 30 -13.86 4.53 4.01
C ASP A 30 -14.61 3.70 2.96
N ALA A 31 -14.28 3.87 1.67
CA ALA A 31 -14.83 3.04 0.59
C ALA A 31 -14.19 1.65 0.53
N LEU A 32 -13.07 1.43 1.23
CA LEU A 32 -12.36 0.15 1.21
C LEU A 32 -13.16 -0.92 1.96
N SER A 33 -13.49 -2.01 1.27
CA SER A 33 -13.99 -3.25 1.89
C SER A 33 -13.34 -4.47 1.24
N MET A 34 -13.24 -5.59 1.95
CA MET A 34 -12.64 -6.83 1.43
C MET A 34 -13.30 -7.28 0.11
N ARG A 35 -14.62 -7.12 0.00
CA ARG A 35 -15.39 -7.47 -1.20
C ARG A 35 -15.09 -6.54 -2.37
N GLU A 36 -15.00 -5.24 -2.11
CA GLU A 36 -14.69 -4.26 -3.15
C GLU A 36 -13.26 -4.45 -3.67
N VAL A 37 -12.32 -4.78 -2.79
CA VAL A 37 -10.94 -5.11 -3.20
C VAL A 37 -10.92 -6.36 -4.08
N ALA A 38 -11.59 -7.44 -3.67
CA ALA A 38 -11.67 -8.66 -4.49
C ALA A 38 -12.29 -8.40 -5.87
N ARG A 39 -13.37 -7.60 -5.90
CA ARG A 39 -14.05 -7.21 -7.14
C ARG A 39 -13.15 -6.37 -8.06
N ARG A 40 -12.43 -5.40 -7.50
CA ARG A 40 -11.53 -4.50 -8.24
C ARG A 40 -10.30 -5.25 -8.78
N ALA A 41 -9.76 -6.18 -7.98
CA ALA A 41 -8.61 -7.02 -8.35
C ALA A 41 -8.97 -8.21 -9.26
N ASP A 42 -10.25 -8.41 -9.58
CA ASP A 42 -10.76 -9.55 -10.35
C ASP A 42 -10.34 -10.92 -9.78
N ILE A 43 -10.45 -11.08 -8.46
CA ILE A 43 -10.12 -12.30 -7.73
C ILE A 43 -11.33 -12.83 -6.95
N SER A 44 -11.25 -14.10 -6.53
CA SER A 44 -12.31 -14.70 -5.71
C SER A 44 -12.51 -13.93 -4.39
N HIS A 45 -13.74 -13.89 -3.90
CA HIS A 45 -14.06 -13.19 -2.65
C HIS A 45 -13.29 -13.71 -1.42
N GLN A 46 -12.80 -14.95 -1.46
CA GLN A 46 -12.02 -15.55 -0.37
C GLN A 46 -10.52 -15.22 -0.47
N ALA A 47 -10.03 -14.83 -1.65
CA ALA A 47 -8.61 -14.63 -1.89
C ALA A 47 -7.94 -13.57 -0.98
N PRO A 48 -8.55 -12.39 -0.71
CA PRO A 48 -7.94 -11.41 0.20
C PRO A 48 -7.75 -11.93 1.63
N TYR A 49 -8.67 -12.77 2.11
CA TYR A 49 -8.65 -13.31 3.47
C TYR A 49 -7.49 -14.28 3.72
N HIS A 50 -6.85 -14.81 2.68
CA HIS A 50 -5.66 -15.63 2.83
C HIS A 50 -4.41 -14.83 3.24
N HIS A 51 -4.39 -13.53 2.97
CA HIS A 51 -3.24 -12.67 3.26
C HIS A 51 -3.53 -11.59 4.30
N PHE A 52 -4.79 -11.16 4.41
CA PHE A 52 -5.20 -10.10 5.32
C PHE A 52 -6.40 -10.54 6.14
N THR A 53 -6.29 -10.46 7.46
CA THR A 53 -7.36 -10.81 8.39
C THR A 53 -8.60 -9.95 8.16
N ASP A 54 -8.41 -8.65 7.92
CA ASP A 54 -9.47 -7.68 7.74
C ASP A 54 -9.00 -6.46 6.94
N ARG A 55 -9.91 -5.48 6.83
CA ARG A 55 -9.66 -4.17 6.20
C ARG A 55 -8.50 -3.42 6.86
N ALA A 56 -8.38 -3.47 8.19
CA ALA A 56 -7.35 -2.74 8.91
C ALA A 56 -5.96 -3.31 8.60
N GLY A 57 -5.82 -4.63 8.46
CA GLY A 57 -4.60 -5.28 7.99
C GLY A 57 -4.14 -4.82 6.60
N ILE A 58 -5.07 -4.60 5.66
CA ILE A 58 -4.74 -4.03 4.33
C ILE A 58 -4.23 -2.60 4.49
N LEU A 59 -4.95 -1.77 5.27
CA LEU A 59 -4.58 -0.36 5.49
C LEU A 59 -3.20 -0.23 6.17
N ALA A 60 -2.92 -1.08 7.15
CA ALA A 60 -1.62 -1.15 7.82
C ALA A 60 -0.50 -1.49 6.84
N ALA A 61 -0.69 -2.48 5.97
CA ALA A 61 0.30 -2.86 4.97
C ALA A 61 0.55 -1.74 3.94
N ILE A 62 -0.49 -1.05 3.48
CA ILE A 62 -0.35 0.12 2.59
C ILE A 62 0.37 1.26 3.31
N SER A 63 0.04 1.51 4.57
CA SER A 63 0.71 2.52 5.40
C SER A 63 2.21 2.22 5.55
N GLU A 64 2.56 0.96 5.84
CA GLU A 64 3.95 0.52 5.93
C GLU A 64 4.70 0.69 4.60
N GLU A 65 4.10 0.25 3.49
CA GLU A 65 4.67 0.42 2.14
C GLU A 65 4.90 1.89 1.80
N GLY A 66 3.92 2.74 2.13
CA GLY A 66 3.99 4.18 1.96
C GLY A 66 5.13 4.82 2.76
N PHE A 67 5.27 4.50 4.05
CA PHE A 67 6.38 5.01 4.86
C PHE A 67 7.74 4.53 4.38
N ARG A 68 7.84 3.29 3.89
CA ARG A 68 9.09 2.75 3.35
C ARG A 68 9.54 3.51 2.10
N ALA A 69 8.62 3.73 1.16
CA ALA A 69 8.87 4.51 -0.06
C ALA A 69 9.21 5.97 0.27
N PHE A 70 8.41 6.59 1.14
CA PHE A 70 8.60 7.96 1.58
C PHE A 70 9.97 8.18 2.26
N ALA A 71 10.37 7.28 3.16
CA ALA A 71 11.66 7.35 3.82
C ALA A 71 12.83 7.19 2.84
N ALA A 72 12.69 6.37 1.80
CA ALA A 72 13.70 6.22 0.77
C ALA A 72 13.90 7.53 -0.02
N GLU A 73 12.81 8.18 -0.46
CA GLU A 73 12.88 9.46 -1.15
C GLU A 73 13.43 10.60 -0.28
N PHE A 74 13.05 10.62 0.99
CA PHE A 74 13.56 11.61 1.94
C PHE A 74 15.07 11.46 2.14
N ARG A 75 15.57 10.22 2.33
CA ARG A 75 17.01 9.97 2.47
C ARG A 75 17.78 10.38 1.21
N ALA A 76 17.25 10.09 0.02
CA ALA A 76 17.86 10.49 -1.24
C ALA A 76 17.88 12.03 -1.41
N THR A 77 16.83 12.71 -0.96
CA THR A 77 16.76 14.18 -0.97
C THR A 77 17.82 14.77 -0.02
N LEU A 78 17.88 14.26 1.21
CA LEU A 78 18.82 14.74 2.23
C LEU A 78 20.29 14.54 1.85
N SER A 79 20.62 13.47 1.12
CA SER A 79 22.01 13.18 0.72
C SER A 79 22.53 14.08 -0.40
N SER A 80 21.65 14.76 -1.13
CA SER A 80 22.00 15.54 -2.32
C SER A 80 21.58 17.01 -2.26
N SER A 81 20.87 17.42 -1.21
CA SER A 81 20.29 18.77 -1.10
C SER A 81 21.28 19.80 -0.55
N SER A 82 21.29 20.98 -1.18
CA SER A 82 21.95 22.19 -0.68
C SER A 82 21.05 23.05 0.22
N SER A 83 19.73 22.79 0.22
CA SER A 83 18.72 23.42 1.07
C SER A 83 17.76 22.36 1.63
N PRO A 84 18.20 21.56 2.62
CA PRO A 84 17.52 20.33 3.01
C PRO A 84 16.05 20.51 3.41
N LEU A 85 15.72 21.61 4.10
CA LEU A 85 14.35 21.89 4.52
C LEU A 85 13.41 22.10 3.33
N THR A 86 13.77 22.99 2.41
CA THR A 86 12.95 23.32 1.25
C THR A 86 12.79 22.13 0.32
N ASP A 87 13.86 21.38 0.10
CA ASP A 87 13.83 20.22 -0.79
C ASP A 87 13.04 19.06 -0.18
N CYS A 88 13.16 18.81 1.12
CA CYS A 88 12.32 17.83 1.81
C CYS A 88 10.83 18.22 1.79
N LEU A 89 10.49 19.50 1.96
CA LEU A 89 9.10 19.96 1.84
C LEU A 89 8.56 19.77 0.41
N ARG A 90 9.39 19.99 -0.61
CA ARG A 90 9.03 19.69 -2.01
C ARG A 90 8.82 18.20 -2.22
N THR A 91 9.71 17.34 -1.70
CA THR A 91 9.57 15.88 -1.76
C THR A 91 8.31 15.42 -1.02
N TYR A 92 7.97 16.03 0.12
CA TYR A 92 6.73 15.76 0.85
C TYR A 92 5.49 16.01 -0.01
N VAL A 93 5.37 17.21 -0.58
CA VAL A 93 4.20 17.58 -1.39
C VAL A 93 4.13 16.75 -2.67
N ARG A 94 5.27 16.52 -3.34
CA ARG A 94 5.32 15.66 -4.53
C ARG A 94 4.84 14.25 -4.21
N PHE A 95 5.39 13.64 -3.16
CA PHE A 95 5.02 12.28 -2.75
C PHE A 95 3.52 12.18 -2.45
N ALA A 96 2.96 13.17 -1.74
CA ALA A 96 1.52 13.20 -1.45
C ALA A 96 0.64 13.24 -2.72
N MET A 97 1.12 13.92 -3.76
CA MET A 97 0.41 14.07 -5.04
C MET A 97 0.56 12.85 -5.96
N GLU A 98 1.72 12.21 -5.96
CA GLU A 98 2.04 11.04 -6.79
C GLU A 98 1.51 9.73 -6.16
N HIS A 99 1.53 9.61 -4.83
CA HIS A 99 1.15 8.40 -4.10
C HIS A 99 -0.12 8.59 -3.26
N LYS A 100 -1.16 9.23 -3.83
CA LYS A 100 -2.40 9.60 -3.12
C LYS A 100 -3.01 8.47 -2.29
N GLY A 101 -3.09 7.25 -2.84
CA GLY A 101 -3.66 6.09 -2.14
C GLY A 101 -2.90 5.76 -0.84
N HIS A 102 -1.58 5.72 -0.90
CA HIS A 102 -0.72 5.53 0.27
C HIS A 102 -0.86 6.71 1.25
N PHE A 103 -0.74 7.94 0.74
CA PHE A 103 -0.66 9.13 1.56
C PHE A 103 -1.94 9.39 2.37
N ARG A 104 -3.11 9.00 1.84
CA ARG A 104 -4.40 9.11 2.54
C ARG A 104 -4.51 8.21 3.78
N VAL A 105 -3.64 7.21 3.94
CA VAL A 105 -3.69 6.24 5.06
C VAL A 105 -2.44 6.23 5.93
N MET A 106 -1.27 6.61 5.41
CA MET A 106 0.01 6.57 6.15
C MET A 106 -0.06 7.22 7.54
N PHE A 107 -0.74 8.34 7.66
CA PHE A 107 -0.81 9.09 8.92
C PHE A 107 -2.11 8.84 9.72
N ARG A 108 -2.85 7.78 9.40
CA ARG A 108 -4.17 7.48 9.99
C ARG A 108 -4.11 6.27 10.91
N SER A 109 -3.52 6.46 12.09
CA SER A 109 -3.45 5.42 13.14
C SER A 109 -4.81 4.92 13.60
N ASP A 110 -5.85 5.76 13.50
CA ASP A 110 -7.23 5.49 13.88
C ASP A 110 -7.92 4.39 13.04
N ILE A 111 -7.45 4.14 11.81
CA ILE A 111 -8.02 3.14 10.91
C ILE A 111 -7.08 1.98 10.56
N CYS A 112 -5.78 2.14 10.80
CA CYS A 112 -4.78 1.13 10.50
C CYS A 112 -4.61 0.08 11.62
N GLY A 113 -5.19 0.29 12.82
CA GLY A 113 -5.11 -0.70 13.91
C GLY A 113 -3.66 -1.04 14.29
N VAL A 114 -2.76 -0.04 14.27
CA VAL A 114 -1.30 -0.24 14.43
C VAL A 114 -0.94 -0.85 15.80
N GLU A 115 -1.84 -0.78 16.78
CA GLU A 115 -1.70 -1.43 18.09
C GLU A 115 -2.16 -2.90 18.12
N THR A 116 -2.93 -3.35 17.11
CA THR A 116 -3.62 -4.65 17.12
C THR A 116 -3.12 -5.67 16.09
N HIS A 117 -2.21 -5.30 15.18
CA HIS A 117 -1.73 -6.19 14.12
C HIS A 117 -0.23 -6.49 14.24
N GLU A 118 0.11 -7.77 14.47
CA GLU A 118 1.47 -8.28 14.27
C GLU A 118 1.90 -8.09 12.81
N PRO A 119 3.15 -7.69 12.52
CA PRO A 119 3.62 -7.49 11.15
C PRO A 119 3.42 -8.77 10.34
N THR A 120 2.74 -8.61 9.20
CA THR A 120 2.38 -9.68 8.25
C THR A 120 3.49 -10.73 8.16
N ARG A 121 3.22 -11.96 8.64
CA ARG A 121 4.18 -13.08 8.51
C ARG A 121 4.52 -13.25 7.02
N ALA A 122 5.78 -12.99 6.68
CA ALA A 122 6.32 -13.33 5.39
C ALA A 122 6.26 -14.85 5.22
N ALA A 123 5.63 -15.30 4.14
CA ALA A 123 5.76 -16.65 3.60
C ALA A 123 6.84 -16.63 2.52
#